data_AF-A0A970U173-F1
#
_entry.id   AF-A0A970U173-F1
#
_cell.length_a   1.000
_cell.length_b   1.000
_cell.length_c   1.000
_cell.angle_alpha   90.00
_cell.angle_beta   90.00
_cell.angle_gamma   90.00
#
_symmetry.space_group_name_H-M   'P 1'
#
loop_
_entity.id
_entity.type
_entity.pdbx_description
1 polymer ?
#
loop_
_entity_poly.entity_id
_entity_poly.type
_entity_poly.pdbx_seq_one_letter_code
_entity_poly.pdbx_strand_id
1 'polypeptide(L)'
;MKTEIKEVYKCDYCNKLYQIKYHCQNHEKSCTKRPDYLRPCHNCNILKKVKETISVGYGDIYGNKKKEVVKVLFCEKRDVFIYPPSVAAKGNAFEMAKPNIEMPKECEFYIEKNYDEISRIINLLYP
;
A
#
# COMPACT_ATOMS: atom_id res chain seq x y z
N MET A 1 -20.05 -14.02 -39.41
CA MET A 1 -19.77 -13.52 -38.05
C MET A 1 -19.85 -12.01 -38.06
N LYS A 2 -20.64 -11.38 -37.18
CA LYS A 2 -20.57 -9.94 -36.97
C LYS A 2 -19.46 -9.66 -35.96
N THR A 3 -18.48 -8.85 -36.32
CA THR A 3 -17.40 -8.45 -35.43
C THR A 3 -17.88 -7.26 -34.62
N GLU A 4 -18.13 -7.44 -33.33
CA GLU A 4 -18.45 -6.34 -32.42
C GLU A 4 -17.15 -5.69 -31.94
N ILE A 5 -16.99 -4.40 -32.21
CA ILE A 5 -15.87 -3.60 -31.69
C ILE A 5 -16.24 -3.23 -30.24
N LYS A 6 -15.64 -3.91 -29.27
CA LYS A 6 -15.76 -3.52 -27.86
C LYS A 6 -14.91 -2.28 -27.61
N GLU A 7 -15.53 -1.24 -27.06
CA GLU A 7 -14.81 -0.07 -26.54
C GLU A 7 -13.85 -0.51 -25.42
N VAL A 8 -12.61 -0.05 -25.49
CA VAL A 8 -11.59 -0.30 -24.46
C VAL A 8 -11.34 0.97 -23.67
N TYR A 9 -11.19 0.82 -22.36
CA TYR A 9 -10.91 1.92 -21.44
C TYR A 9 -9.44 1.92 -21.07
N LYS A 10 -8.80 3.08 -21.12
CA LYS A 10 -7.36 3.24 -20.89
C LYS A 10 -7.13 4.06 -19.63
N CYS A 11 -6.27 3.57 -18.74
CA CYS A 11 -5.85 4.31 -17.56
C CYS A 11 -4.96 5.49 -17.96
N ASP A 12 -5.31 6.69 -17.48
CA ASP A 12 -4.61 7.93 -17.80
C ASP A 12 -3.17 7.98 -17.26
N TYR A 13 -2.88 7.23 -16.19
CA TYR A 13 -1.57 7.30 -15.52
C TYR A 13 -0.58 6.24 -16.00
N CYS A 14 -1.06 5.06 -16.39
CA CYS A 14 -0.18 3.94 -16.75
C CYS A 14 -0.41 3.33 -18.12
N ASN A 15 -1.37 3.86 -18.88
CA ASN A 15 -1.75 3.38 -20.21
C ASN A 15 -2.26 1.93 -20.27
N LYS A 16 -2.58 1.31 -19.11
CA LYS A 16 -3.15 -0.04 -19.07
C LYS A 16 -4.58 -0.04 -19.59
N LEU A 17 -4.91 -1.06 -20.39
CA LEU A 17 -6.21 -1.23 -21.02
C LEU A 17 -7.14 -2.13 -20.19
N TYR A 18 -8.43 -1.82 -20.24
CA TYR A 18 -9.51 -2.49 -19.53
C TYR A 18 -10.71 -2.67 -20.47
N GLN A 19 -11.40 -3.80 -20.35
CA GLN A 19 -12.62 -4.08 -21.12
C GLN A 19 -13.88 -3.44 -20.51
N ILE A 20 -13.80 -3.01 -19.25
CA ILE A 20 -14.93 -2.47 -18.48
C ILE A 20 -14.51 -1.16 -17.81
N LYS A 21 -15.31 -0.11 -18.00
CA LYS A 21 -15.06 1.23 -17.46
C LYS A 21 -14.82 1.25 -15.95
N TYR A 22 -15.67 0.55 -15.20
CA TYR A 22 -15.58 0.44 -13.74
C TYR A 22 -14.21 -0.10 -13.28
N HIS A 23 -13.66 -1.09 -13.99
CA HIS A 23 -12.34 -1.63 -13.65
C HIS A 23 -11.20 -0.63 -13.92
N CYS A 24 -11.31 0.17 -14.98
CA CYS A 24 -10.37 1.25 -15.27
C CYS A 24 -10.37 2.30 -14.16
N GLN A 25 -11.55 2.79 -13.79
CA GLN A 25 -11.73 3.80 -12.74
C GLN A 25 -11.22 3.31 -11.37
N ASN A 26 -11.49 2.04 -11.02
CA ASN A 26 -10.98 1.47 -9.77
C ASN A 26 -9.47 1.27 -9.80
N HIS A 27 -8.90 0.93 -10.94
CA HIS A 27 -7.45 0.86 -11.09
C HIS A 27 -6.80 2.23 -10.88
N GLU A 28 -7.34 3.29 -11.49
CA GLU A 28 -6.83 4.67 -11.36
C GLU A 28 -6.77 5.13 -9.91
N LYS A 29 -7.71 4.71 -9.05
CA LYS A 29 -7.69 5.00 -7.61
C LYS A 29 -6.45 4.47 -6.88
N SER A 30 -5.87 3.38 -7.38
CA SER A 30 -4.74 2.67 -6.77
C SER A 30 -3.53 2.57 -7.70
N CYS A 31 -3.50 3.39 -8.75
CA CYS A 31 -2.46 3.32 -9.76
C CYS A 31 -1.15 3.86 -9.21
N THR A 32 -0.11 3.04 -9.22
CA THR A 32 1.22 3.40 -8.69
C THR A 32 1.90 4.51 -9.49
N LYS A 33 1.52 4.70 -10.76
CA LYS A 33 2.03 5.78 -11.63
C LYS A 33 1.28 7.10 -11.46
N ARG A 34 0.25 7.14 -10.62
CA ARG A 34 -0.48 8.37 -10.32
C ARG A 34 0.44 9.31 -9.51
N PRO A 35 0.54 10.61 -9.84
CA PRO A 35 1.49 11.52 -9.20
C PRO A 35 1.37 11.59 -7.67
N ASP A 36 0.16 11.47 -7.14
CA ASP A 36 -0.12 11.50 -5.70
C ASP A 36 -0.09 10.11 -5.04
N TYR A 37 0.21 9.03 -5.76
CA TYR A 37 0.26 7.69 -5.16
C TYR A 37 1.47 7.55 -4.24
N LEU A 38 2.64 8.00 -4.71
CA LEU A 38 3.88 7.86 -3.95
C LEU A 38 3.85 8.84 -2.77
N ARG A 39 3.79 8.27 -1.57
CA ARG A 39 3.86 8.98 -0.29
C ARG A 39 5.28 8.89 0.30
N PRO A 40 5.72 9.87 1.12
CA PRO A 40 7.04 9.85 1.75
C PRO A 40 7.33 8.53 2.48
N CYS A 41 6.34 8.01 3.22
CA CYS A 41 6.50 6.80 4.01
C CYS A 41 6.84 5.54 3.18
N HIS A 42 6.57 5.49 1.86
CA HIS A 42 6.98 4.36 1.02
C HIS A 42 8.49 4.11 1.05
N ASN A 43 9.29 5.19 1.16
CA ASN A 43 10.75 5.13 1.19
C ASN A 43 11.34 5.64 2.51
N CYS A 44 10.59 5.57 3.61
CA CYS A 44 11.03 6.09 4.90
C CYS A 44 11.80 5.05 5.73
N ASN A 45 12.94 5.43 6.31
CA ASN A 45 13.77 4.59 7.19
C ASN A 45 13.08 4.23 8.52
N ILE A 46 12.17 5.07 9.01
CA ILE A 46 11.44 4.85 10.27
C ILE A 46 10.34 3.79 10.10
N LEU A 47 9.83 3.62 8.88
CA LEU A 47 8.69 2.72 8.64
C LEU A 47 9.16 1.27 8.70
N LYS A 48 8.67 0.52 9.70
CA LYS A 48 9.00 -0.89 9.90
C LYS A 48 7.89 -1.81 9.41
N LYS A 49 8.27 -3.00 8.94
CA LYS A 49 7.34 -4.09 8.65
C LYS A 49 7.27 -4.99 9.89
N VAL A 50 6.11 -5.07 10.52
CA VAL A 50 5.89 -5.89 11.72
C VAL A 50 4.80 -6.93 11.45
N LYS A 51 4.78 -8.00 12.24
CA LYS A 51 3.74 -9.02 12.19
C LYS A 51 2.74 -8.74 13.29
N GLU A 52 1.46 -8.72 12.96
CA GLU A 52 0.38 -8.47 13.92
C GLU A 52 -0.72 -9.50 13.75
N THR A 53 -1.37 -9.84 14.88
CA THR A 53 -2.51 -10.75 14.87
C THR A 53 -3.79 -9.95 14.75
N ILE A 54 -4.48 -10.09 13.62
CA ILE A 54 -5.75 -9.42 13.36
C ILE A 54 -6.91 -10.43 13.36
N SER A 55 -8.11 -9.93 13.60
CA SER A 55 -9.33 -10.72 13.43
C SER A 55 -9.84 -10.54 12.00
N VAL A 56 -9.98 -11.64 11.25
CA VAL A 56 -10.35 -11.63 9.83
C VAL A 56 -11.70 -12.32 9.64
N GLY A 57 -12.55 -11.73 8.80
CA GLY A 57 -13.82 -12.32 8.37
C GLY A 57 -14.99 -12.12 9.35
N TYR A 58 -16.12 -12.71 8.98
CA TYR A 58 -17.28 -12.82 9.85
C TYR A 58 -17.05 -13.94 10.85
N GLY A 59 -17.49 -13.77 12.10
CA GLY A 59 -17.35 -14.79 13.13
C GLY A 59 -17.96 -16.11 12.68
N ASP A 60 -17.51 -17.22 13.27
CA ASP A 60 -18.18 -18.51 13.09
C ASP A 60 -19.64 -18.46 13.62
N ILE A 61 -20.37 -19.56 13.46
CA ILE A 61 -21.74 -19.70 13.98
C ILE A 61 -21.86 -19.49 15.52
N TYR A 62 -20.74 -19.44 16.24
CA TYR A 62 -20.65 -19.18 17.67
C TYR A 62 -20.10 -17.78 17.98
N GLY A 63 -19.87 -16.93 16.97
CA GLY A 63 -19.37 -15.57 17.11
C GLY A 63 -17.85 -15.44 17.25
N ASN A 64 -17.07 -16.52 17.13
CA ASN A 64 -15.62 -16.46 17.20
C ASN A 64 -15.03 -15.93 15.90
N LYS A 65 -14.29 -14.83 15.97
CA LYS A 65 -13.56 -14.30 14.82
C LYS A 65 -12.29 -15.13 14.57
N LYS A 66 -12.02 -15.45 13.31
CA LYS A 66 -10.77 -16.10 12.90
C LYS A 66 -9.61 -15.12 13.16
N LYS A 67 -8.54 -15.59 13.80
CA LYS A 67 -7.33 -14.80 14.01
C LYS A 67 -6.28 -15.19 12.98
N GLU A 68 -5.68 -14.21 12.32
CA GLU A 68 -4.61 -14.42 11.35
C GLU A 68 -3.44 -13.48 11.63
N VAL A 69 -2.22 -13.96 11.38
CA VAL A 69 -1.01 -13.15 11.50
C VAL A 69 -0.71 -12.51 10.16
N VAL A 70 -0.77 -11.18 10.09
CA VAL A 70 -0.52 -10.39 8.89
C VAL A 70 0.73 -9.54 9.03
N LYS A 71 1.35 -9.19 7.89
CA LYS A 71 2.42 -8.20 7.86
C LYS A 71 1.82 -6.82 7.64
N VAL A 72 2.10 -5.89 8.55
CA VAL A 72 1.62 -4.50 8.52
C VAL A 72 2.80 -3.54 8.58
N LEU A 73 2.57 -2.29 8.19
CA LEU A 73 3.58 -1.24 8.30
C LEU A 73 3.31 -0.43 9.56
N PHE A 74 4.35 -0.16 10.32
CA PHE A 74 4.28 0.54 11.59
C PHE A 74 5.28 1.70 11.61
N CYS A 75 4.80 2.89 11.99
CA CYS A 75 5.63 4.08 12.12
C CYS A 75 5.95 4.30 13.60
N GLU A 76 7.20 4.09 14.00
CA GLU A 76 7.61 4.23 15.41
C GLU A 76 7.48 5.67 15.92
N LYS A 77 7.72 6.68 15.06
CA LYS A 77 7.64 8.09 15.45
C LYS A 77 6.21 8.55 15.73
N ARG A 78 5.22 7.96 15.06
CA ARG A 78 3.80 8.27 15.26
C ARG A 78 3.07 7.25 16.14
N ASP A 79 3.73 6.14 16.49
CA ASP A 79 3.14 4.99 17.20
C ASP A 79 1.82 4.47 16.58
N VAL A 80 1.75 4.42 15.25
CA VAL A 80 0.55 3.99 14.50
C VAL A 80 0.90 3.01 13.39
N PHE A 81 -0.07 2.15 13.06
CA PHE A 81 -0.05 1.38 11.83
C PHE A 81 -0.43 2.27 10.66
N ILE A 82 0.23 2.05 9.53
CA ILE A 82 0.04 2.82 8.31
C ILE A 82 -0.19 1.85 7.16
N TYR A 83 -1.16 2.12 6.28
CA TYR A 83 -1.36 1.34 5.07
C TYR A 83 -1.23 2.19 3.79
N PRO A 84 -0.75 1.61 2.68
CA PRO A 84 -0.63 2.33 1.41
C PRO A 84 -1.98 2.83 0.86
N PRO A 85 -1.99 3.87 0.01
CA PRO A 85 -3.22 4.38 -0.61
C PRO A 85 -3.99 3.33 -1.42
N SER A 86 -3.31 2.31 -1.94
CA SER A 86 -3.95 1.19 -2.62
C SER A 86 -4.83 0.33 -1.71
N VAL A 87 -4.56 0.29 -0.41
CA VAL A 87 -5.39 -0.40 0.58
C VAL A 87 -6.63 0.44 0.88
N ALA A 88 -6.47 1.76 1.03
CA ALA A 88 -7.56 2.72 1.19
C ALA A 88 -8.55 2.64 0.02
N ALA A 89 -8.04 2.70 -1.21
CA ALA A 89 -8.83 2.63 -2.43
C ALA A 89 -9.64 1.33 -2.58
N LYS A 90 -9.22 0.26 -1.92
CA LYS A 90 -9.91 -1.04 -1.93
C LYS A 90 -10.83 -1.26 -0.73
N GLY A 91 -10.77 -0.40 0.29
CA GLY A 91 -11.49 -0.61 1.55
C GLY A 91 -10.99 -1.80 2.36
N ASN A 92 -9.72 -2.19 2.18
CA ASN A 92 -9.14 -3.40 2.80
C ASN A 92 -8.28 -3.07 4.03
N ALA A 93 -8.53 -1.95 4.69
CA ALA A 93 -7.82 -1.60 5.92
C ALA A 93 -8.29 -2.52 7.06
N PHE A 94 -7.34 -3.07 7.82
CA PHE A 94 -7.65 -3.92 8.95
C PHE A 94 -8.05 -3.09 10.17
N GLU A 95 -9.05 -3.56 10.90
CA GLU A 95 -9.30 -3.13 12.28
C GLU A 95 -8.23 -3.74 13.19
N MET A 96 -7.54 -2.89 13.95
CA MET A 96 -6.38 -3.27 14.74
C MET A 96 -6.49 -2.69 16.15
N ALA A 97 -5.71 -3.23 17.09
CA ALA A 97 -5.68 -2.73 18.47
C ALA A 97 -5.12 -1.31 18.58
N LYS A 98 -4.20 -0.92 17.68
CA LYS A 98 -3.72 0.46 17.53
C LYS A 98 -4.34 1.12 16.29
N PRO A 99 -4.35 2.46 16.20
CA PRO A 99 -4.81 3.15 15.01
C PRO A 99 -4.08 2.64 13.76
N ASN A 100 -4.86 2.30 12.74
CA ASN A 100 -4.39 1.89 11.43
C ASN A 100 -4.90 2.92 10.42
N ILE A 101 -4.02 3.78 9.94
CA ILE A 101 -4.39 4.97 9.14
C ILE A 101 -3.81 4.90 7.73
N GLU A 102 -4.43 5.62 6.80
CA GLU A 102 -3.87 5.76 5.45
C GLU A 102 -2.52 6.47 5.51
N MET A 103 -1.60 6.04 4.66
CA MET A 103 -0.30 6.66 4.49
C MET A 103 -0.44 8.13 4.13
N PRO A 104 0.11 9.04 4.96
CA PRO A 104 -0.15 10.45 4.82
C PRO A 104 0.53 11.02 3.57
N LYS A 105 -0.06 12.08 3.00
CA LYS A 105 0.49 12.80 1.84
C LYS A 105 1.85 13.42 2.15
N GLU A 106 1.99 13.91 3.37
CA GLU A 106 3.16 14.59 3.90
C GLU A 106 3.54 13.95 5.25
N CYS A 107 4.81 14.00 5.60
CA CYS A 107 5.31 13.43 6.85
C CYS A 107 6.45 14.27 7.38
N GLU A 108 6.22 14.94 8.51
CA GLU A 108 7.19 15.72 9.28
C GLU A 108 8.37 14.89 9.80
N PHE A 109 8.21 13.56 9.86
CA PHE A 109 9.24 12.62 10.29
C PHE A 109 9.86 11.86 9.11
N TYR A 110 9.67 12.30 7.87
CA TYR A 110 10.24 11.58 6.73
C TYR A 110 11.77 11.57 6.78
N ILE A 111 12.34 10.36 6.77
CA ILE A 111 13.79 10.15 6.63
C ILE A 111 14.00 9.25 5.42
N GLU A 112 14.63 9.78 4.38
CA GLU A 112 14.88 9.06 3.14
C GLU A 112 15.82 7.87 3.35
N LYS A 113 15.48 6.75 2.70
CA LYS A 113 16.34 5.58 2.62
C LYS A 113 17.51 5.85 1.67
N ASN A 114 18.65 6.24 2.22
CA ASN A 114 19.89 6.40 1.46
C ASN A 114 20.69 5.09 1.43
N TYR A 115 20.29 4.14 0.57
CA TYR A 115 21.00 2.85 0.44
C TYR A 115 22.33 2.96 -0.33
N ASP A 116 22.53 4.06 -1.06
CA ASP A 116 23.70 4.24 -1.94
C ASP A 116 24.97 4.62 -1.16
N GLU A 117 24.87 5.37 -0.06
CA GLU A 117 26.04 5.68 0.77
C GLU A 117 26.59 4.45 1.50
N ILE A 118 25.71 3.59 2.01
CA ILE A 118 26.13 2.35 2.70
C ILE A 118 26.80 1.41 1.69
N SER A 119 26.23 1.26 0.49
CA SER A 119 26.82 0.42 -0.56
C SER A 119 28.16 0.96 -1.06
N ARG A 120 28.30 2.30 -1.18
CA ARG A 120 29.59 2.95 -1.50
C ARG A 120 30.62 2.74 -0.39
N ILE A 121 30.24 2.89 0.88
CA ILE A 121 31.14 2.68 2.03
C ILE A 121 31.56 1.21 2.12
N ILE A 122 30.65 0.27 1.94
CA ILE A 122 30.97 -1.18 1.95
C ILE A 122 31.95 -1.50 0.82
N ASN A 123 31.72 -1.00 -0.40
CA ASN A 123 32.65 -1.20 -1.53
C ASN A 123 34.02 -0.53 -1.31
N LEU A 124 34.12 0.54 -0.50
CA LEU A 124 35.38 1.17 -0.13
C LEU A 124 36.12 0.42 1.00
N LEU A 125 35.39 -0.25 1.89
CA LEU A 125 35.95 -1.01 3.02
C LEU A 125 36.29 -2.46 2.65
N TYR A 126 35.62 -3.01 1.63
CA TYR A 126 35.79 -4.38 1.14
C TYR A 126 35.83 -4.40 -0.40
N PRO A 127 36.94 -3.93 -1.01
CA PRO A 127 37.13 -3.93 -2.47
C PRO A 127 37.22 -5.34 -3.07
#